data_AF-A0A945AJR5-F1
#
_entry.id   AF-A0A945AJR5-F1
#
_cell.length_a   1.000
_cell.length_b   1.000
_cell.length_c   1.000
_cell.angle_alpha   90.00
_cell.angle_beta   90.00
_cell.angle_gamma   90.00
#
_symmetry.space_group_name_H-M   'P 1'
#
loop_
_entity.id
_entity.type
_entity.pdbx_description
1 polymer ?
#
loop_
_entity_poly.entity_id
_entity_poly.type
_entity_poly.pdbx_seq_one_letter_code
_entity_poly.pdbx_strand_id
1 'polypeptide(L)'
;RELRAQGIGNICSGLIGGLPMTQLIVRSSANMQSGGRTKTAAFTQGVLLLIVVLWVPHVANMIPLASLASILLVVGYKLAQPTLFKTMYQVGYFHFIPFMATIFGLIFSDMLTGISIGMGFALFFILLENLKVGFYLLEQKKSNKTVITFSDNVSFLNKSKILHILSNLPAKSSLVIDATYAKYIDYDVYEVIQNFKVEAKRRKINLVIQNLRGFGFLKPVERALPITKESQQALSPKGVLEILKSGNSRFVNSLKNNRNLLEQANESVEGQFPIAIILSCIDSRTSAELIFDQGLGDVFSVRVAGNIVNEDILGSMEFACKSAGSKLVVVLGHTHCGAIKGACSGTKLGNLTGLLEKIQPAIESVNRGKLTNNSSLYCSREEKVAERNVELMVEQVKQRSDVLAELEAAGGISIVGAMYNIETGIVEFYN
;
A
#
# COMPACT_ATOMS: atom_id res chain seq x y z
N ARG A 1 -8.73 0.23 41.44
CA ARG A 1 -9.69 0.28 42.57
C ARG A 1 -9.90 -1.11 43.17
N GLU A 2 -10.20 -2.13 42.38
CA GLU A 2 -10.38 -3.53 42.82
C GLU A 2 -9.15 -4.10 43.54
N LEU A 3 -7.97 -4.01 42.92
CA LEU A 3 -6.71 -4.48 43.53
C LEU A 3 -6.42 -3.83 44.90
N ARG A 4 -6.77 -2.55 45.06
CA ARG A 4 -6.63 -1.86 46.36
C ARG A 4 -7.61 -2.41 47.39
N ALA A 5 -8.86 -2.69 47.00
CA ALA A 5 -9.86 -3.27 47.90
C ALA A 5 -9.49 -4.70 48.32
N GLN A 6 -9.04 -5.53 47.37
CA GLN A 6 -8.54 -6.87 47.67
C GLN A 6 -7.28 -6.84 48.55
N GLY A 7 -6.37 -5.89 48.31
CA GLY A 7 -5.18 -5.69 49.14
C GLY A 7 -5.55 -5.34 50.60
N ILE A 8 -6.43 -4.35 50.79
CA ILE A 8 -6.91 -3.98 52.13
C ILE A 8 -7.65 -5.15 52.80
N GLY A 9 -8.52 -5.84 52.08
CA GLY A 9 -9.25 -6.99 52.60
C GLY A 9 -8.33 -8.13 53.04
N ASN A 10 -7.27 -8.42 52.27
CA ASN A 10 -6.27 -9.43 52.61
C ASN A 10 -5.39 -9.01 53.80
N ILE A 11 -5.03 -7.73 53.91
CA ILE A 11 -4.32 -7.19 55.08
C ILE A 11 -5.19 -7.39 56.34
N CYS A 12 -6.46 -6.98 56.29
CA CYS A 12 -7.39 -7.17 57.40
C CYS A 12 -7.57 -8.66 57.74
N SER A 13 -7.73 -9.52 56.74
CA SER A 13 -7.82 -10.99 56.93
C SER A 13 -6.58 -11.52 57.64
N GLY A 14 -5.38 -11.16 57.18
CA GLY A 14 -4.13 -11.61 57.80
C GLY A 14 -3.96 -11.13 59.25
N LEU A 15 -4.37 -9.89 59.56
CA LEU A 15 -4.30 -9.34 60.92
C LEU A 15 -5.17 -10.11 61.93
N ILE A 16 -6.27 -10.73 61.48
CA ILE A 16 -7.16 -11.54 62.32
C ILE A 16 -6.87 -13.05 62.22
N GLY A 17 -5.74 -13.43 61.60
CA GLY A 17 -5.35 -14.84 61.42
C GLY A 17 -6.10 -15.59 60.31
N GLY A 18 -6.76 -14.86 59.41
CA GLY A 18 -7.47 -15.40 58.26
C GLY A 18 -6.56 -15.77 57.08
N LEU A 19 -7.08 -16.61 56.18
CA LEU A 19 -6.39 -17.01 54.95
C LEU A 19 -6.49 -15.92 53.87
N PRO A 20 -5.57 -15.91 52.88
CA PRO A 20 -5.70 -15.05 51.71
C PRO A 20 -7.03 -15.25 50.99
N MET A 21 -7.73 -14.14 50.73
CA MET A 21 -9.03 -14.10 50.10
C MET A 21 -8.91 -13.60 48.65
N THR A 22 -9.65 -14.24 47.76
CA THR A 22 -9.81 -13.84 46.36
C THR A 22 -11.29 -13.77 46.00
N GLN A 23 -11.60 -13.24 44.83
CA GLN A 23 -12.97 -13.23 44.33
C GLN A 23 -13.41 -14.64 43.93
N LEU A 24 -14.47 -15.15 44.56
CA LEU A 24 -15.06 -16.45 44.24
C LEU A 24 -16.09 -16.32 43.11
N ILE A 25 -15.67 -16.66 41.89
CA ILE A 25 -16.48 -16.56 40.66
C ILE A 25 -17.81 -17.32 40.80
N VAL A 26 -17.77 -18.54 41.33
CA VAL A 26 -18.96 -19.40 41.45
C VAL A 26 -20.00 -18.79 42.41
N ARG A 27 -19.55 -18.22 43.54
CA ARG A 27 -20.45 -17.57 44.52
C ARG A 27 -21.05 -16.29 43.95
N SER A 28 -20.24 -15.48 43.26
CA SER A 28 -20.70 -14.26 42.62
C SER A 28 -21.73 -14.55 41.53
N SER A 29 -21.50 -15.58 40.72
CA SER A 29 -22.43 -16.02 39.66
C SER A 29 -23.76 -16.49 40.24
N ALA A 30 -23.72 -17.32 41.29
CA ALA A 30 -24.94 -17.77 41.99
C ALA A 30 -25.72 -16.59 42.60
N ASN A 31 -25.04 -15.65 43.28
CA ASN A 31 -25.67 -14.46 43.85
C ASN A 31 -26.37 -13.60 42.78
N MET A 32 -25.73 -13.41 41.62
CA MET A 32 -26.32 -12.68 40.49
C MET A 32 -27.52 -13.40 39.88
N GLN A 33 -27.45 -14.73 39.73
CA GLN A 33 -28.57 -15.55 39.24
C GLN A 33 -29.77 -15.51 40.20
N SER A 34 -29.52 -15.40 41.50
CA SER A 34 -30.55 -15.20 42.53
C SER A 34 -31.04 -13.75 42.66
N GLY A 35 -30.65 -12.85 41.75
CA GLY A 35 -31.13 -11.45 41.71
C GLY A 35 -30.34 -10.47 42.57
N GLY A 36 -29.23 -10.90 43.20
CA GLY A 36 -28.34 -10.04 43.98
C GLY A 36 -27.58 -9.06 43.08
N ARG A 37 -27.83 -7.75 43.25
CA ARG A 37 -27.22 -6.68 42.44
C ARG A 37 -26.45 -5.64 43.26
N THR A 38 -26.48 -5.74 44.58
CA THR A 38 -25.93 -4.74 45.50
C THR A 38 -24.82 -5.31 46.37
N LYS A 39 -23.96 -4.42 46.91
CA LYS A 39 -22.94 -4.80 47.90
C LYS A 39 -23.54 -5.36 49.19
N THR A 40 -24.77 -4.96 49.51
CA THR A 40 -25.50 -5.48 50.69
C THR A 40 -25.74 -6.98 50.58
N ALA A 41 -25.98 -7.53 49.38
CA ALA A 41 -26.14 -8.97 49.19
C ALA A 41 -24.86 -9.77 49.55
N ALA A 42 -23.68 -9.24 49.17
CA ALA A 42 -22.40 -9.87 49.54
C ALA A 42 -22.13 -9.78 51.04
N PHE A 43 -22.50 -8.65 51.67
CA PHE A 43 -22.36 -8.45 53.11
C PHE A 43 -23.29 -9.37 53.91
N THR A 44 -24.57 -9.46 53.53
CA THR A 44 -25.55 -10.35 54.19
C THR A 44 -25.13 -11.81 54.07
N GLN A 45 -24.60 -12.23 52.92
CA GLN A 45 -24.03 -13.57 52.76
C GLN A 45 -22.86 -13.82 53.73
N GLY A 46 -21.97 -12.85 53.91
CA GLY A 46 -20.86 -12.95 54.86
C GLY A 46 -21.33 -13.08 56.31
N VAL A 47 -22.33 -12.30 56.72
CA VAL A 47 -22.95 -12.38 58.06
C VAL A 47 -23.64 -13.73 58.27
N LEU A 48 -24.42 -14.20 57.29
CA LEU A 48 -25.08 -15.50 57.37
C LEU A 48 -24.06 -16.64 57.48
N LEU A 49 -22.96 -16.58 56.73
CA LEU A 49 -21.88 -17.56 56.83
C LEU A 49 -21.26 -17.56 58.23
N LEU A 50 -21.02 -16.39 58.81
CA LEU A 50 -20.51 -16.27 60.18
C LEU A 50 -21.47 -16.92 61.20
N ILE A 51 -22.77 -16.66 61.09
CA ILE A 51 -23.80 -17.26 61.96
C ILE A 51 -23.78 -18.79 61.83
N VAL A 52 -23.79 -19.31 60.60
CA VAL A 52 -23.78 -20.76 60.33
C VAL A 52 -22.54 -21.43 60.92
N VAL A 53 -21.36 -20.84 60.74
CA VAL A 53 -20.10 -21.40 61.26
C VAL A 53 -20.10 -21.43 62.80
N LEU A 54 -20.69 -20.44 63.46
CA LEU A 54 -20.77 -20.39 64.93
C LEU A 54 -21.82 -21.35 65.52
N TRP A 55 -22.94 -21.57 64.83
CA TRP A 55 -24.11 -22.28 65.38
C TRP A 55 -24.22 -23.74 64.92
N VAL A 56 -23.62 -24.09 63.78
CA VAL A 56 -23.82 -25.38 63.10
C VAL A 56 -22.53 -26.22 62.96
N PRO A 57 -21.47 -26.09 63.79
CA PRO A 57 -20.24 -26.87 63.59
C PRO A 57 -20.47 -28.38 63.78
N HIS A 58 -21.35 -28.79 64.69
CA HIS A 58 -21.62 -30.20 64.95
C HIS A 58 -22.25 -30.91 63.74
N VAL A 59 -23.23 -30.27 63.09
CA VAL A 59 -23.89 -30.81 61.89
C VAL A 59 -22.97 -30.69 60.66
N ALA A 60 -22.20 -29.62 60.54
CA ALA A 60 -21.25 -29.45 59.43
C ALA A 60 -20.18 -30.56 59.42
N ASN A 61 -19.74 -31.03 60.60
CA ASN A 61 -18.80 -32.14 60.71
C ASN A 61 -19.40 -33.51 60.32
N MET A 62 -20.72 -33.61 60.15
CA MET A 62 -21.39 -34.83 59.66
C MET A 62 -21.47 -34.88 58.12
N ILE A 63 -21.01 -33.85 57.41
CA ILE A 63 -21.06 -33.80 55.94
C ILE A 63 -20.13 -34.89 55.37
N PRO A 64 -20.64 -35.84 54.57
CA PRO A 64 -19.80 -36.87 53.96
C PRO A 64 -18.78 -36.26 52.99
N LEU A 65 -17.52 -36.71 53.07
CA LEU A 65 -16.46 -36.27 52.16
C LEU A 65 -16.79 -36.55 50.68
N ALA A 66 -17.55 -37.62 50.40
CA ALA A 66 -18.02 -37.95 49.06
C ALA A 66 -18.91 -36.85 48.46
N SER A 67 -19.76 -36.20 49.27
CA SER A 67 -20.61 -35.10 48.82
C SER A 67 -19.76 -33.87 48.45
N LEU A 68 -18.72 -33.57 49.23
CA LEU A 68 -17.78 -32.49 48.93
C LEU A 68 -16.95 -32.78 47.66
N ALA A 69 -16.47 -34.02 47.50
CA ALA A 69 -15.75 -34.45 46.31
C ALA A 69 -16.61 -34.34 45.04
N SER A 70 -17.89 -34.73 45.12
CA SER A 70 -18.84 -34.57 44.00
C SER A 70 -19.01 -33.10 43.60
N ILE A 71 -19.15 -32.19 44.59
CA ILE A 71 -19.22 -30.75 44.33
C ILE A 71 -17.93 -30.26 43.65
N LEU A 72 -16.75 -30.68 44.12
CA LEU A 72 -15.46 -30.29 43.53
C LEU A 72 -15.30 -30.78 42.08
N LEU A 73 -15.72 -32.01 41.78
CA LEU A 73 -15.69 -32.55 40.41
C LEU A 73 -16.60 -31.76 39.47
N VAL A 74 -17.83 -31.46 39.89
CA VAL A 74 -18.78 -30.68 39.08
C VAL A 74 -18.28 -29.25 38.87
N VAL A 75 -17.72 -28.62 39.90
CA VAL A 75 -17.14 -27.27 39.79
C VAL A 75 -15.90 -27.30 38.88
N GLY A 76 -15.02 -28.29 39.03
CA GLY A 76 -13.85 -28.49 38.18
C GLY A 76 -14.23 -28.66 36.72
N TYR A 77 -15.23 -29.50 36.41
CA TYR A 77 -15.75 -29.70 35.06
C TYR A 77 -16.31 -28.40 34.44
N LYS A 78 -17.04 -27.60 35.23
CA LYS A 78 -17.58 -26.31 34.78
C LYS A 78 -16.48 -25.27 34.52
N LEU A 79 -15.39 -25.29 35.29
CA LEU A 79 -14.27 -24.37 35.11
C LEU A 79 -13.35 -24.79 33.94
N ALA A 80 -13.09 -26.09 33.77
CA ALA A 80 -12.26 -26.66 32.72
C ALA A 80 -13.11 -27.25 31.58
N GLN A 81 -14.04 -26.45 31.05
CA GLN A 81 -14.98 -26.92 30.01
C GLN A 81 -14.23 -27.44 28.75
N PRO A 82 -14.54 -28.65 28.24
CA PRO A 82 -13.87 -29.22 27.06
C PRO A 82 -13.98 -28.37 25.79
N THR A 83 -15.03 -27.56 25.71
CA THR A 83 -15.24 -26.60 24.62
C THR A 83 -14.09 -25.60 24.50
N LEU A 84 -13.50 -25.16 25.61
CA LEU A 84 -12.38 -24.21 25.63
C LEU A 84 -11.15 -24.79 24.91
N PHE A 85 -10.82 -26.06 25.14
CA PHE A 85 -9.70 -26.74 24.48
C PHE A 85 -9.89 -26.80 22.97
N LYS A 86 -11.11 -27.13 22.53
CA LYS A 86 -11.46 -27.14 21.11
C LYS A 86 -11.33 -25.75 20.50
N THR A 87 -11.82 -24.71 21.19
CA THR A 87 -11.69 -23.33 20.72
C THR A 87 -10.23 -22.91 20.61
N MET A 88 -9.40 -23.15 21.61
CA MET A 88 -7.97 -22.80 21.57
C MET A 88 -7.24 -23.52 20.43
N TYR A 89 -7.55 -24.80 20.19
CA TYR A 89 -6.98 -25.55 19.07
C TYR A 89 -7.41 -24.96 17.71
N GLN A 90 -8.68 -24.56 17.58
CA GLN A 90 -9.22 -23.96 16.35
C GLN A 90 -8.66 -22.56 16.05
N VAL A 91 -8.31 -21.78 17.09
CA VAL A 91 -7.67 -20.46 16.92
C VAL A 91 -6.26 -20.60 16.32
N GLY A 92 -5.57 -21.71 16.60
CA GLY A 92 -4.31 -22.06 15.97
C GLY A 92 -3.16 -22.33 16.95
N TYR A 93 -2.05 -22.85 16.42
CA TYR A 93 -0.94 -23.34 17.23
C TYR A 93 -0.27 -22.26 18.09
N PHE A 94 -0.25 -21.01 17.63
CA PHE A 94 0.31 -19.87 18.37
C PHE A 94 -0.37 -19.61 19.71
N HIS A 95 -1.65 -19.94 19.83
CA HIS A 95 -2.41 -19.79 21.07
C HIS A 95 -2.56 -21.12 21.81
N PHE A 96 -2.71 -22.22 21.07
CA PHE A 96 -2.88 -23.54 21.65
C PHE A 96 -1.66 -24.03 22.43
N ILE A 97 -0.44 -23.80 21.91
CA ILE A 97 0.79 -24.28 22.56
C ILE A 97 1.03 -23.58 23.91
N PRO A 98 1.02 -22.24 24.03
CA PRO A 98 1.13 -21.58 25.33
C PRO A 98 0.03 -21.98 26.33
N PHE A 99 -1.20 -22.14 25.84
CA PHE A 99 -2.32 -22.60 26.66
C PHE A 99 -2.05 -23.98 27.25
N MET A 100 -1.67 -24.96 26.43
CA MET A 100 -1.35 -26.31 26.90
C MET A 100 -0.10 -26.35 27.78
N ALA A 101 0.93 -25.54 27.48
CA ALA A 101 2.13 -25.43 28.31
C ALA A 101 1.79 -24.92 29.71
N THR A 102 0.87 -23.95 29.82
CA THR A 102 0.36 -23.47 31.11
C THR A 102 -0.33 -24.60 31.88
N ILE A 103 -1.22 -25.35 31.21
CA ILE A 103 -1.96 -26.45 31.84
C ILE A 103 -1.02 -27.55 32.33
N PHE A 104 -0.09 -28.00 31.49
CA PHE A 104 0.87 -29.02 31.89
C PHE A 104 1.78 -28.52 33.02
N GLY A 105 2.22 -27.27 32.96
CA GLY A 105 2.95 -26.64 34.06
C GLY A 105 2.16 -26.67 35.37
N LEU A 106 0.88 -26.31 35.34
CA LEU A 106 0.01 -26.33 36.52
C LEU A 106 -0.23 -27.74 37.08
N ILE A 107 -0.35 -28.76 36.23
CA ILE A 107 -0.63 -30.14 36.64
C ILE A 107 0.60 -30.82 37.24
N PHE A 108 1.78 -30.60 36.65
CA PHE A 108 3.01 -31.33 37.01
C PHE A 108 3.95 -30.54 37.93
N SER A 109 3.65 -29.29 38.25
CA SER A 109 4.44 -28.48 39.19
C SER A 109 3.53 -27.80 40.22
N ASP A 110 3.55 -26.47 40.26
CA ASP A 110 2.74 -25.63 41.13
C ASP A 110 2.14 -24.46 40.34
N MET A 111 1.26 -23.69 40.99
CA MET A 111 0.54 -22.62 40.33
C MET A 111 1.47 -21.52 39.80
N LEU A 112 2.50 -21.14 40.57
CA LEU A 112 3.40 -20.06 40.21
C LEU A 112 4.31 -20.48 39.05
N THR A 113 4.88 -21.67 39.12
CA THR A 113 5.75 -22.23 38.08
C THR A 113 4.96 -22.45 36.78
N GLY A 114 3.75 -23.01 36.87
CA GLY A 114 2.90 -23.24 35.70
C GLY A 114 2.49 -21.97 34.96
N ILE A 115 2.11 -20.92 35.69
CA ILE A 115 1.80 -19.60 35.11
C ILE A 115 3.06 -18.99 34.45
N SER A 116 4.21 -19.11 35.09
CA SER A 116 5.48 -18.59 34.57
C SER A 116 5.87 -19.26 33.24
N ILE A 117 5.73 -20.59 33.15
CA ILE A 117 5.93 -21.35 31.90
C ILE A 117 4.97 -20.84 30.82
N GLY A 118 3.68 -20.73 31.15
CA GLY A 118 2.66 -20.22 30.25
C GLY A 118 2.98 -18.84 29.69
N MET A 119 3.38 -17.90 30.55
CA MET A 119 3.76 -16.54 30.17
C MET A 119 5.01 -16.51 29.30
N GLY A 120 6.02 -17.34 29.59
CA GLY A 120 7.22 -17.46 28.77
C GLY A 120 6.91 -17.96 27.34
N PHE A 121 6.09 -19.01 27.23
CA PHE A 121 5.62 -19.51 25.93
C PHE A 121 4.78 -18.45 25.20
N ALA A 122 3.83 -17.80 25.89
CA ALA A 122 3.00 -16.77 25.29
C ALA A 122 3.84 -15.62 24.73
N LEU A 123 4.81 -15.11 25.50
CA LEU A 123 5.71 -14.05 25.05
C LEU A 123 6.53 -14.50 23.83
N PHE A 124 7.10 -15.70 23.88
CA PHE A 124 7.88 -16.25 22.76
C PHE A 124 7.04 -16.38 21.48
N PHE A 125 5.84 -16.94 21.57
CA PHE A 125 4.98 -17.14 20.40
C PHE A 125 4.40 -15.83 19.87
N ILE A 126 4.07 -14.85 20.74
CA ILE A 126 3.67 -13.50 20.32
C ILE A 126 4.80 -12.83 19.52
N LEU A 127 6.04 -12.92 19.99
CA LEU A 127 7.20 -12.39 19.26
C LEU A 127 7.41 -13.12 17.92
N LEU A 128 7.27 -14.45 17.90
CA LEU A 128 7.42 -15.26 16.69
C LEU A 128 6.30 -15.01 15.67
N GLU A 129 5.09 -14.72 16.12
CA GLU A 129 3.98 -14.30 15.26
C GLU A 129 4.23 -12.90 14.69
N ASN A 130 4.65 -11.95 15.53
CA ASN A 130 4.99 -10.59 15.10
C ASN A 130 6.11 -10.59 14.04
N LEU A 131 7.11 -11.46 14.20
CA LEU A 131 8.17 -11.71 13.23
C LEU A 131 7.67 -12.14 11.84
N LYS A 132 6.56 -12.89 11.77
CA LYS A 132 5.99 -13.36 10.50
C LYS A 132 5.07 -12.33 9.84
N VAL A 133 4.37 -11.51 10.63
CA VAL A 133 3.31 -10.59 10.14
C VAL A 133 3.86 -9.27 9.58
N GLY A 134 5.06 -8.82 9.98
CA GLY A 134 5.63 -7.52 9.55
C GLY A 134 6.01 -7.38 8.07
N PHE A 135 5.66 -8.35 7.22
CA PHE A 135 6.17 -8.49 5.85
C PHE A 135 5.11 -8.29 4.78
N TYR A 136 5.10 -7.11 4.15
CA TYR A 136 4.63 -6.95 2.77
C TYR A 136 5.81 -6.54 1.87
N LEU A 137 6.77 -7.45 1.72
CA LEU A 137 7.81 -7.30 0.70
C LEU A 137 7.24 -7.91 -0.58
N LEU A 138 6.57 -7.08 -1.39
CA LEU A 138 6.08 -7.47 -2.70
C LEU A 138 7.26 -7.59 -3.67
N GLU A 139 7.90 -8.76 -3.70
CA GLU A 139 8.87 -9.09 -4.75
C GLU A 139 8.13 -9.31 -6.07
N GLN A 140 7.95 -8.25 -6.87
CA GLN A 140 7.57 -8.43 -8.28
C GLN A 140 8.83 -8.66 -9.11
N LYS A 141 9.12 -9.93 -9.39
CA LYS A 141 10.23 -10.34 -10.26
C LYS A 141 9.77 -10.34 -11.73
N LYS A 142 9.51 -9.15 -12.30
CA LYS A 142 9.30 -8.98 -13.75
C LYS A 142 10.59 -8.43 -14.36
N SER A 143 11.20 -9.18 -15.28
CA SER A 143 12.31 -8.70 -16.14
C SER A 143 13.55 -8.13 -15.41
N ASN A 144 14.31 -8.99 -14.71
CA ASN A 144 15.57 -8.61 -14.02
C ASN A 144 15.47 -7.40 -13.06
N LYS A 145 14.25 -7.11 -12.60
CA LYS A 145 13.92 -6.03 -11.69
C LYS A 145 13.30 -6.59 -10.42
N THR A 146 13.79 -6.13 -9.28
CA THR A 146 13.27 -6.45 -7.96
C THR A 146 12.75 -5.15 -7.33
N VAL A 147 11.55 -5.18 -6.78
CA VAL A 147 10.96 -4.06 -6.03
C VAL A 147 10.79 -4.51 -4.58
N ILE A 148 11.25 -3.69 -3.64
CA ILE A 148 11.13 -3.89 -2.20
C ILE A 148 10.35 -2.70 -1.65
N THR A 149 9.10 -2.92 -1.28
CA THR A 149 8.31 -1.94 -0.53
C THR A 149 8.43 -2.22 0.96
N PHE A 150 8.81 -1.22 1.74
CA PHE A 150 8.84 -1.31 3.20
C PHE A 150 7.45 -1.16 3.80
N SER A 151 7.19 -1.94 4.85
CA SER A 151 5.97 -1.83 5.67
C SER A 151 6.02 -0.61 6.59
N ASP A 152 4.89 -0.30 7.24
CA ASP A 152 4.78 0.80 8.21
C ASP A 152 5.87 0.77 9.29
N ASN A 153 6.26 -0.43 9.77
CA ASN A 153 7.27 -0.59 10.80
C ASN A 153 8.33 -1.62 10.37
N VAL A 154 9.52 -1.13 10.04
CA VAL A 154 10.67 -1.94 9.65
C VAL A 154 11.62 -2.06 10.83
N SER A 155 11.50 -3.16 11.58
CA SER A 155 12.28 -3.41 12.80
C SER A 155 13.64 -4.06 12.51
N PHE A 156 14.51 -4.14 13.54
CA PHE A 156 15.76 -4.91 13.51
C PHE A 156 15.56 -6.35 12.98
N LEU A 157 14.42 -6.96 13.29
CA LEU A 157 14.14 -8.34 12.93
C LEU A 157 14.03 -8.56 11.41
N ASN A 158 13.82 -7.48 10.64
CA ASN A 158 13.77 -7.53 9.17
C ASN A 158 15.18 -7.57 8.53
N LYS A 159 16.24 -7.25 9.29
CA LYS A 159 17.63 -7.12 8.80
C LYS A 159 18.11 -8.36 8.05
N SER A 160 17.91 -9.55 8.62
CA SER A 160 18.40 -10.81 8.06
C SER A 160 17.82 -11.12 6.68
N LYS A 161 16.51 -10.92 6.52
CA LYS A 161 15.82 -11.17 5.25
C LYS A 161 16.16 -10.11 4.20
N ILE A 162 16.28 -8.84 4.59
CA ILE A 162 16.75 -7.77 3.68
C ILE A 162 18.16 -8.08 3.19
N LEU A 163 19.09 -8.41 4.09
CA LEU A 163 20.45 -8.82 3.72
C LEU A 163 20.45 -9.99 2.75
N HIS A 164 19.67 -11.03 3.02
CA HIS A 164 19.56 -12.20 2.15
C HIS A 164 19.05 -11.86 0.74
N ILE A 165 18.05 -10.99 0.62
CA ILE A 165 17.56 -10.53 -0.70
C ILE A 165 18.66 -9.76 -1.41
N LEU A 166 19.27 -8.78 -0.74
CA LEU A 166 20.29 -7.92 -1.31
C LEU A 166 21.55 -8.69 -1.75
N SER A 167 22.00 -9.67 -0.97
CA SER A 167 23.15 -10.52 -1.32
C SER A 167 22.88 -11.37 -2.56
N ASN A 168 21.65 -11.86 -2.72
CA ASN A 168 21.28 -12.79 -3.78
C ASN A 168 20.84 -12.13 -5.10
N LEU A 169 20.80 -10.80 -5.18
CA LEU A 169 20.45 -10.09 -6.42
C LEU A 169 21.45 -10.36 -7.55
N PRO A 170 21.03 -10.66 -8.79
CA PRO A 170 21.97 -10.81 -9.90
C PRO A 170 22.79 -9.53 -10.14
N ALA A 171 24.05 -9.66 -10.59
CA ALA A 171 24.79 -8.51 -11.10
C ALA A 171 24.09 -7.92 -12.33
N LYS A 172 24.21 -6.60 -12.58
CA LYS A 172 23.50 -5.89 -13.66
C LYS A 172 21.96 -5.99 -13.60
N SER A 173 21.38 -6.20 -12.42
CA SER A 173 19.93 -6.15 -12.19
C SER A 173 19.45 -4.74 -11.83
N SER A 174 18.13 -4.55 -11.75
CA SER A 174 17.50 -3.32 -11.25
C SER A 174 16.85 -3.57 -9.90
N LEU A 175 17.12 -2.72 -8.91
CA LEU A 175 16.52 -2.78 -7.58
C LEU A 175 15.84 -1.46 -7.25
N VAL A 176 14.58 -1.52 -6.84
CA VAL A 176 13.84 -0.39 -6.28
C VAL A 176 13.54 -0.66 -4.81
N ILE A 177 13.94 0.25 -3.93
CA ILE A 177 13.59 0.22 -2.50
C ILE A 177 12.66 1.40 -2.23
N ASP A 178 11.40 1.11 -1.95
CA ASP A 178 10.37 2.09 -1.65
C ASP A 178 10.04 2.11 -0.16
N ALA A 179 10.46 3.19 0.52
CA ALA A 179 10.20 3.44 1.94
C ALA A 179 9.07 4.46 2.18
N THR A 180 8.23 4.73 1.17
CA THR A 180 7.13 5.71 1.22
C THR A 180 6.20 5.48 2.42
N TYR A 181 5.76 4.24 2.63
CA TYR A 181 4.82 3.90 3.71
C TYR A 181 5.48 3.69 5.07
N ALA A 182 6.81 3.63 5.14
CA ALA A 182 7.52 3.39 6.39
C ALA A 182 7.35 4.56 7.36
N LYS A 183 6.79 4.29 8.53
CA LYS A 183 6.68 5.19 9.69
C LYS A 183 7.82 5.00 10.68
N TYR A 184 8.40 3.80 10.73
CA TYR A 184 9.58 3.51 11.52
C TYR A 184 10.55 2.64 10.73
N ILE A 185 11.85 2.96 10.80
CA ILE A 185 12.93 2.10 10.28
C ILE A 185 14.01 1.96 11.34
N ASP A 186 14.36 0.74 11.68
CA ASP A 186 15.46 0.45 12.60
C ASP A 186 16.82 0.89 12.02
N TYR A 187 17.72 1.37 12.89
CA TYR A 187 19.04 1.85 12.49
C TYR A 187 19.81 0.77 11.71
N ASP A 188 19.74 -0.48 12.15
CA ASP A 188 20.47 -1.57 11.52
C ASP A 188 19.96 -1.89 10.11
N VAL A 189 18.66 -1.75 9.88
CA VAL A 189 18.10 -1.91 8.54
C VAL A 189 18.52 -0.74 7.66
N TYR A 190 18.46 0.49 8.18
CA TYR A 190 18.92 1.68 7.48
C TYR A 190 20.40 1.55 7.06
N GLU A 191 21.26 1.12 7.97
CA GLU A 191 22.69 0.88 7.71
C GLU A 191 22.91 -0.15 6.60
N VAL A 192 22.17 -1.27 6.62
CA VAL A 192 22.23 -2.28 5.55
C VAL A 192 21.93 -1.66 4.19
N ILE A 193 20.91 -0.80 4.08
CA ILE A 193 20.58 -0.13 2.83
C ILE A 193 21.67 0.85 2.41
N GLN A 194 22.25 1.61 3.35
CA GLN A 194 23.35 2.53 3.04
C GLN A 194 24.59 1.79 2.53
N ASN A 195 24.99 0.70 3.20
CA ASN A 195 26.12 -0.12 2.78
C ASN A 195 25.88 -0.76 1.41
N PHE A 196 24.64 -1.17 1.13
CA PHE A 196 24.28 -1.73 -0.16
C PHE A 196 24.38 -0.72 -1.32
N LYS A 197 24.29 0.60 -1.08
CA LYS A 197 24.50 1.60 -2.15
C LYS A 197 25.89 1.49 -2.78
N VAL A 198 26.92 1.20 -1.97
CA VAL A 198 28.29 1.02 -2.44
C VAL A 198 28.40 -0.30 -3.23
N GLU A 199 27.81 -1.37 -2.69
CA GLU A 199 27.82 -2.70 -3.30
C GLU A 199 27.05 -2.74 -4.63
N ALA A 200 25.92 -2.02 -4.73
CA ALA A 200 25.13 -1.91 -5.94
C ALA A 200 25.96 -1.31 -7.09
N LYS A 201 26.75 -0.26 -6.83
CA LYS A 201 27.66 0.32 -7.82
C LYS A 201 28.70 -0.71 -8.29
N ARG A 202 29.30 -1.45 -7.35
CA ARG A 202 30.29 -2.50 -7.66
C ARG A 202 29.72 -3.60 -8.56
N ARG A 203 28.49 -4.04 -8.27
CA ARG A 203 27.78 -5.09 -9.02
C ARG A 203 27.05 -4.58 -10.27
N LYS A 204 27.18 -3.28 -10.57
CA LYS A 204 26.47 -2.58 -11.66
C LYS A 204 24.94 -2.74 -11.56
N ILE A 205 24.40 -2.81 -10.35
CA ILE A 205 22.95 -2.85 -10.09
C ILE A 205 22.41 -1.43 -10.20
N ASN A 206 21.34 -1.23 -10.98
CA ASN A 206 20.62 0.03 -11.02
C ASN A 206 19.75 0.16 -9.77
N LEU A 207 20.20 0.94 -8.79
CA LEU A 207 19.55 1.10 -7.49
C LEU A 207 18.75 2.41 -7.44
N VAL A 208 17.43 2.30 -7.24
CA VAL A 208 16.54 3.42 -6.97
C VAL A 208 16.03 3.30 -5.53
N ILE A 209 16.28 4.32 -4.72
CA ILE A 209 15.77 4.40 -3.35
C ILE A 209 14.79 5.56 -3.26
N GLN A 210 13.54 5.28 -2.89
CA GLN A 210 12.51 6.28 -2.69
C GLN A 210 12.15 6.44 -1.22
N ASN A 211 12.05 7.69 -0.77
CA ASN A 211 11.54 8.08 0.56
C ASN A 211 12.24 7.43 1.76
N LEU A 212 13.51 7.04 1.64
CA LEU A 212 14.33 6.58 2.77
C LEU A 212 14.78 7.80 3.60
N ARG A 213 13.90 8.26 4.49
CA ARG A 213 14.04 9.52 5.26
C ARG A 213 14.96 9.45 6.47
N GLY A 214 15.53 8.29 6.79
CA GLY A 214 16.35 8.09 7.98
C GLY A 214 16.00 6.78 8.71
N PHE A 215 16.23 6.79 10.02
CA PHE A 215 15.91 5.70 10.95
C PHE A 215 15.16 6.27 12.17
N GLY A 216 14.63 5.39 13.00
CA GLY A 216 13.67 5.74 14.05
C GLY A 216 12.30 6.06 13.46
N PHE A 217 11.53 6.91 14.16
CA PHE A 217 10.26 7.40 13.66
C PHE A 217 10.47 8.42 12.54
N LEU A 218 9.84 8.17 11.39
CA LEU A 218 9.98 8.96 10.18
C LEU A 218 8.84 9.98 10.08
N LYS A 219 9.17 11.17 9.58
CA LYS A 219 8.16 12.16 9.21
C LYS A 219 7.28 11.60 8.08
N PRO A 220 5.96 11.89 8.05
CA PRO A 220 5.08 11.49 6.96
C PRO A 220 5.61 11.96 5.60
N VAL A 221 5.22 11.27 4.51
CA VAL A 221 5.59 11.74 3.16
C VAL A 221 4.73 12.96 2.89
N GLU A 222 5.33 14.04 2.40
CA GLU A 222 4.56 15.15 1.87
C GLU A 222 3.64 14.64 0.76
N ARG A 223 2.36 14.99 0.84
CA ARG A 223 1.39 14.62 -0.18
C ARG A 223 1.62 15.49 -1.40
N ALA A 224 1.50 14.90 -2.59
CA ALA A 224 1.44 15.71 -3.80
C ALA A 224 0.10 16.47 -3.80
N LEU A 225 0.16 17.78 -3.56
CA LEU A 225 -0.97 18.69 -3.62
C LEU A 225 -1.41 18.88 -5.09
N PRO A 226 -2.69 19.21 -5.35
CA PRO A 226 -3.13 19.64 -6.67
C PRO A 226 -2.33 20.84 -7.17
N ILE A 227 -2.26 20.96 -8.49
CA ILE A 227 -1.66 22.12 -9.13
C ILE A 227 -2.58 23.33 -8.93
N THR A 228 -2.03 24.40 -8.36
CA THR A 228 -2.72 25.69 -8.24
C THR A 228 -2.48 26.55 -9.47
N LYS A 229 -3.31 27.59 -9.65
CA LYS A 229 -3.15 28.58 -10.72
C LYS A 229 -1.77 29.23 -10.70
N GLU A 230 -1.29 29.61 -9.53
CA GLU A 230 0.01 30.26 -9.34
C GLU A 230 1.16 29.33 -9.73
N SER A 231 1.07 28.05 -9.31
CA SER A 231 2.06 27.03 -9.67
C SER A 231 2.08 26.78 -11.19
N GLN A 232 0.92 26.63 -11.83
CA GLN A 232 0.79 26.45 -13.27
C GLN A 232 1.37 27.65 -14.06
N GLN A 233 1.10 28.88 -13.61
CA GLN A 233 1.60 30.09 -14.26
C GLN A 233 3.12 30.26 -14.13
N ALA A 234 3.72 29.78 -13.04
CA ALA A 234 5.17 29.82 -12.83
C ALA A 234 5.92 28.76 -13.67
N LEU A 235 5.24 27.75 -14.21
CA LEU A 235 5.86 26.69 -15.00
C LEU A 235 6.16 27.15 -16.43
N SER A 236 7.37 26.82 -16.89
CA SER A 236 7.73 26.91 -18.31
C SER A 236 7.36 25.62 -19.04
N PRO A 237 7.16 25.65 -20.39
CA PRO A 237 6.91 24.44 -21.17
C PRO A 237 7.97 23.35 -20.97
N LYS A 238 9.24 23.75 -20.87
CA LYS A 238 10.35 22.85 -20.57
C LYS A 238 10.24 22.26 -19.16
N GLY A 239 9.83 23.05 -18.17
CA GLY A 239 9.58 22.57 -16.81
C GLY A 239 8.48 21.51 -16.77
N VAL A 240 7.38 21.73 -17.50
CA VAL A 240 6.29 20.73 -17.63
C VAL A 240 6.77 19.44 -18.29
N LEU A 241 7.58 19.54 -19.35
CA LEU A 241 8.16 18.37 -20.00
C LEU A 241 9.01 17.53 -19.03
N GLU A 242 9.83 18.17 -18.19
CA GLU A 242 10.62 17.47 -17.19
C GLU A 242 9.76 16.85 -16.07
N ILE A 243 8.64 17.48 -15.70
CA ILE A 243 7.65 16.89 -14.78
C ILE A 243 7.10 15.59 -15.36
N LEU A 244 6.68 15.58 -16.63
CA LEU A 244 6.16 14.38 -17.30
C LEU A 244 7.24 13.29 -17.42
N LYS A 245 8.47 13.63 -17.82
CA LYS A 245 9.59 12.66 -17.86
C LYS A 245 9.89 12.05 -16.49
N SER A 246 9.94 12.88 -15.44
CA SER A 246 10.12 12.42 -14.07
C SER A 246 8.99 11.49 -13.63
N GLY A 247 7.76 11.83 -14.01
CA GLY A 247 6.57 11.01 -13.82
C GLY A 247 6.68 9.64 -14.49
N ASN A 248 7.10 9.58 -15.76
CA ASN A 248 7.32 8.32 -16.45
C ASN A 248 8.46 7.49 -15.84
N SER A 249 9.51 8.15 -15.36
CA SER A 249 10.57 7.47 -14.61
C SER A 249 10.03 6.81 -13.34
N ARG A 250 9.10 7.46 -12.62
CA ARG A 250 8.43 6.85 -11.45
C ARG A 250 7.56 5.66 -11.87
N PHE A 251 6.72 5.82 -12.89
CA PHE A 251 5.87 4.74 -13.42
C PHE A 251 6.69 3.50 -13.80
N VAL A 252 7.75 3.66 -14.60
CA VAL A 252 8.66 2.58 -15.00
C VAL A 252 9.29 1.91 -13.77
N ASN A 253 9.54 2.67 -12.71
CA ASN A 253 10.09 2.18 -11.44
C ASN A 253 9.08 1.60 -10.47
N SER A 254 7.80 1.45 -10.87
CA SER A 254 6.71 1.01 -9.98
C SER A 254 6.58 1.90 -8.75
N LEU A 255 6.99 3.15 -8.90
CA LEU A 255 6.91 4.21 -7.92
C LEU A 255 5.70 5.10 -8.26
N LYS A 256 5.12 5.72 -7.24
CA LYS A 256 3.99 6.63 -7.41
C LYS A 256 4.08 7.76 -6.40
N ASN A 257 3.60 8.94 -6.78
CA ASN A 257 3.43 10.00 -5.81
C ASN A 257 2.34 9.65 -4.79
N ASN A 258 2.57 10.02 -3.54
CA ASN A 258 1.59 9.84 -2.48
C ASN A 258 0.45 10.87 -2.66
N ARG A 259 -0.65 10.43 -3.25
CA ARG A 259 -1.83 11.26 -3.54
C ARG A 259 -3.06 10.72 -2.82
N ASN A 260 -3.92 11.64 -2.39
CA ASN A 260 -5.26 11.34 -1.94
C ASN A 260 -6.25 11.82 -3.02
N LEU A 261 -6.70 10.91 -3.88
CA LEU A 261 -7.51 11.28 -5.05
C LEU A 261 -8.84 11.93 -4.66
N LEU A 262 -9.44 11.53 -3.52
CA LEU A 262 -10.68 12.13 -3.06
C LEU A 262 -10.49 13.59 -2.61
N GLU A 263 -9.38 13.85 -1.92
CA GLU A 263 -8.99 15.21 -1.52
C GLU A 263 -8.70 16.07 -2.75
N GLN A 264 -7.93 15.56 -3.72
CA GLN A 264 -7.68 16.28 -4.98
C GLN A 264 -8.97 16.56 -5.76
N ALA A 265 -9.90 15.60 -5.81
CA ALA A 265 -11.19 15.80 -6.46
C ALA A 265 -12.00 16.91 -5.77
N ASN A 266 -12.02 16.93 -4.44
CA ASN A 266 -12.72 17.96 -3.66
C ASN A 266 -12.08 19.35 -3.82
N GLU A 267 -10.75 19.42 -3.88
CA GLU A 267 -10.01 20.68 -4.07
C GLU A 267 -10.14 21.21 -5.51
N SER A 268 -10.39 20.34 -6.49
CA SER A 268 -10.58 20.72 -7.90
C SER A 268 -12.01 21.17 -8.25
N VAL A 269 -12.92 21.25 -7.27
CA VAL A 269 -14.32 21.65 -7.49
C VAL A 269 -14.42 23.11 -7.94
N GLU A 270 -13.55 23.99 -7.43
CA GLU A 270 -13.56 25.43 -7.76
C GLU A 270 -12.86 25.75 -9.09
N GLY A 271 -12.09 24.81 -9.64
CA GLY A 271 -11.38 24.96 -10.91
C GLY A 271 -10.26 23.94 -11.12
N GLN A 272 -9.82 23.79 -12.36
CA GLN A 272 -8.72 22.90 -12.77
C GLN A 272 -7.58 23.71 -13.41
N PHE A 273 -6.33 23.35 -13.10
CA PHE A 273 -5.13 24.02 -13.61
C PHE A 273 -4.13 23.05 -14.26
N PRO A 274 -4.54 22.34 -15.32
CA PRO A 274 -3.72 21.29 -15.92
C PRO A 274 -2.48 21.87 -16.61
N ILE A 275 -1.32 21.28 -16.38
CA ILE A 275 -0.05 21.76 -16.92
C ILE A 275 0.18 21.35 -18.37
N ALA A 276 -0.47 20.28 -18.83
CA ALA A 276 -0.33 19.76 -20.18
C ALA A 276 -1.66 19.23 -20.73
N ILE A 277 -1.78 19.21 -22.06
CA ILE A 277 -2.76 18.40 -22.79
C ILE A 277 -2.04 17.31 -23.57
N ILE A 278 -2.53 16.08 -23.43
CA ILE A 278 -1.89 14.89 -23.99
C ILE A 278 -2.89 14.20 -24.91
N LEU A 279 -2.60 14.20 -26.22
CA LEU A 279 -3.30 13.41 -27.22
C LEU A 279 -2.66 12.03 -27.30
N SER A 280 -3.37 11.02 -26.79
CA SER A 280 -2.93 9.62 -26.76
C SER A 280 -3.85 8.72 -27.58
N CYS A 281 -3.40 7.50 -27.85
CA CYS A 281 -4.27 6.48 -28.42
C CYS A 281 -5.32 5.97 -27.40
N ILE A 282 -6.43 5.41 -27.88
CA ILE A 282 -7.46 4.72 -27.08
C ILE A 282 -6.99 3.33 -26.58
N ASP A 283 -5.77 3.25 -26.05
CA ASP A 283 -5.21 2.00 -25.53
C ASP A 283 -5.79 1.69 -24.14
N SER A 284 -6.40 0.52 -23.98
CA SER A 284 -7.03 0.10 -22.72
C SER A 284 -6.04 -0.36 -21.64
N ARG A 285 -4.76 -0.57 -21.99
CA ARG A 285 -3.74 -1.08 -21.07
C ARG A 285 -3.14 -0.01 -20.19
N THR A 286 -3.32 1.27 -20.53
CA THR A 286 -2.76 2.40 -19.76
C THR A 286 -3.53 3.70 -20.01
N SER A 287 -3.23 4.75 -19.25
CA SER A 287 -3.71 6.13 -19.46
C SER A 287 -2.55 7.13 -19.36
N ALA A 288 -2.71 8.35 -19.90
CA ALA A 288 -1.68 9.39 -19.85
C ALA A 288 -1.34 9.78 -18.40
N GLU A 289 -2.34 9.85 -17.54
CA GLU A 289 -2.21 10.13 -16.12
C GLU A 289 -1.38 9.07 -15.41
N LEU A 290 -1.59 7.78 -15.75
CA LEU A 290 -0.84 6.68 -15.15
C LEU A 290 0.62 6.64 -15.61
N ILE A 291 0.88 6.70 -16.93
CA ILE A 291 2.26 6.60 -17.46
C ILE A 291 3.13 7.78 -17.06
N PHE A 292 2.54 8.93 -16.77
CA PHE A 292 3.25 10.12 -16.32
C PHE A 292 3.09 10.36 -14.83
N ASP A 293 2.50 9.44 -14.06
CA ASP A 293 2.23 9.59 -12.64
C ASP A 293 1.68 10.98 -12.31
N GLN A 294 0.56 11.37 -12.94
CA GLN A 294 -0.17 12.62 -12.72
C GLN A 294 -1.47 12.35 -11.93
N GLY A 295 -1.92 13.36 -11.18
CA GLY A 295 -3.14 13.33 -10.38
C GLY A 295 -4.38 13.82 -11.16
N LEU A 296 -5.50 13.94 -10.44
CA LEU A 296 -6.72 14.51 -11.01
C LEU A 296 -6.52 16.01 -11.25
N GLY A 297 -6.90 16.50 -12.42
CA GLY A 297 -6.77 17.91 -12.79
C GLY A 297 -5.36 18.36 -13.20
N ASP A 298 -4.34 17.51 -13.05
CA ASP A 298 -2.94 17.84 -13.39
C ASP A 298 -2.72 17.92 -14.92
N VAL A 299 -3.44 17.11 -15.71
CA VAL A 299 -3.34 17.10 -17.18
C VAL A 299 -4.69 16.91 -17.84
N PHE A 300 -4.85 17.42 -19.05
CA PHE A 300 -5.92 17.01 -19.95
C PHE A 300 -5.50 15.80 -20.76
N SER A 301 -6.40 14.82 -20.87
CA SER A 301 -6.14 13.54 -21.54
C SER A 301 -7.15 13.34 -22.65
N VAL A 302 -6.68 13.43 -23.89
CA VAL A 302 -7.48 13.20 -25.10
C VAL A 302 -7.11 11.83 -25.64
N ARG A 303 -8.11 10.99 -25.94
CA ARG A 303 -7.87 9.61 -26.39
C ARG A 303 -8.60 9.33 -27.69
N VAL A 304 -7.85 9.11 -28.77
CA VAL A 304 -8.37 8.83 -30.12
C VAL A 304 -7.57 7.70 -30.74
N ALA A 305 -8.21 6.74 -31.39
CA ALA A 305 -7.49 5.66 -32.09
C ALA A 305 -6.46 6.24 -33.06
N GLY A 306 -5.20 5.78 -32.97
CA GLY A 306 -4.10 6.29 -33.79
C GLY A 306 -3.70 7.74 -33.49
N ASN A 307 -4.12 8.30 -32.34
CA ASN A 307 -3.77 9.64 -31.86
C ASN A 307 -3.96 10.73 -32.94
N ILE A 308 -5.05 10.61 -33.71
CA ILE A 308 -5.35 11.44 -34.87
C ILE A 308 -5.92 12.79 -34.45
N VAL A 309 -5.48 13.84 -35.16
CA VAL A 309 -5.93 15.22 -34.99
C VAL A 309 -7.11 15.51 -35.92
N ASN A 310 -8.19 16.02 -35.35
CA ASN A 310 -9.33 16.61 -36.04
C ASN A 310 -9.69 17.97 -35.42
N GLU A 311 -10.72 18.62 -35.95
CA GLU A 311 -11.20 19.93 -35.56
C GLU A 311 -11.60 19.97 -34.07
N ASP A 312 -12.29 18.94 -33.57
CA ASP A 312 -12.69 18.85 -32.16
C ASP A 312 -11.49 18.72 -31.22
N ILE A 313 -10.47 17.94 -31.64
CA ILE A 313 -9.22 17.78 -30.87
C ILE A 313 -8.42 19.08 -30.88
N LEU A 314 -8.33 19.78 -32.01
CA LEU A 314 -7.67 21.09 -32.10
C LEU A 314 -8.37 22.12 -31.20
N GLY A 315 -9.71 22.21 -31.26
CA GLY A 315 -10.47 23.10 -30.38
C GLY A 315 -10.28 22.77 -28.89
N SER A 316 -10.16 21.48 -28.56
CA SER A 316 -9.84 21.05 -27.19
C SER A 316 -8.43 21.46 -26.75
N MET A 317 -7.45 21.38 -27.65
CA MET A 317 -6.07 21.85 -27.40
C MET A 317 -6.00 23.37 -27.26
N GLU A 318 -6.73 24.11 -28.08
CA GLU A 318 -6.85 25.57 -28.00
C GLU A 318 -7.48 25.98 -26.66
N PHE A 319 -8.56 25.33 -26.25
CA PHE A 319 -9.15 25.54 -24.94
C PHE A 319 -8.14 25.27 -23.82
N ALA A 320 -7.44 24.13 -23.87
CA ALA A 320 -6.47 23.76 -22.86
C ALA A 320 -5.32 24.78 -22.73
N CYS A 321 -4.76 25.23 -23.86
CA CYS A 321 -3.60 26.11 -23.87
C CYS A 321 -3.98 27.58 -23.65
N LYS A 322 -4.99 28.08 -24.36
CA LYS A 322 -5.38 29.49 -24.34
C LYS A 322 -6.27 29.83 -23.16
N SER A 323 -7.26 29.00 -22.84
CA SER A 323 -8.27 29.29 -21.82
C SER A 323 -7.89 28.72 -20.45
N ALA A 324 -7.43 27.46 -20.39
CA ALA A 324 -7.08 26.78 -19.14
C ALA A 324 -5.61 26.93 -18.73
N GLY A 325 -4.74 27.43 -19.62
CA GLY A 325 -3.37 27.80 -19.30
C GLY A 325 -2.32 26.68 -19.37
N SER A 326 -2.64 25.52 -19.93
CA SER A 326 -1.67 24.44 -20.14
C SER A 326 -0.47 24.90 -20.97
N LYS A 327 0.72 24.45 -20.58
CA LYS A 327 2.01 24.90 -21.13
C LYS A 327 2.65 23.92 -22.10
N LEU A 328 2.09 22.73 -22.25
CA LEU A 328 2.66 21.66 -23.08
C LEU A 328 1.54 20.89 -23.80
N VAL A 329 1.73 20.70 -25.10
CA VAL A 329 0.94 19.77 -25.92
C VAL A 329 1.82 18.56 -26.21
N VAL A 330 1.35 17.36 -25.87
CA VAL A 330 2.05 16.12 -26.17
C VAL A 330 1.20 15.28 -27.10
N VAL A 331 1.73 14.94 -28.27
CA VAL A 331 1.17 13.89 -29.12
C VAL A 331 1.89 12.58 -28.81
N LEU A 332 1.18 11.65 -28.20
CA LEU A 332 1.74 10.41 -27.67
C LEU A 332 1.25 9.19 -28.48
N GLY A 333 2.16 8.64 -29.28
CA GLY A 333 2.00 7.32 -29.90
C GLY A 333 2.44 6.20 -28.96
N HIS A 334 2.23 4.96 -29.38
CA HIS A 334 2.70 3.80 -28.62
C HIS A 334 3.03 2.61 -29.51
N THR A 335 3.89 1.72 -29.01
CA THR A 335 4.21 0.47 -29.69
C THR A 335 3.02 -0.47 -29.75
N HIS A 336 2.99 -1.36 -30.74
CA HIS A 336 1.90 -2.32 -30.99
C HIS A 336 0.51 -1.66 -31.10
N CYS A 337 0.43 -0.51 -31.76
CA CYS A 337 -0.83 0.21 -31.93
C CYS A 337 -1.78 -0.53 -32.89
N GLY A 338 -2.95 -0.93 -32.38
CA GLY A 338 -3.97 -1.63 -33.16
C GLY A 338 -4.53 -0.81 -34.31
N ALA A 339 -4.69 0.50 -34.13
CA ALA A 339 -5.16 1.41 -35.19
C ALA A 339 -4.14 1.51 -36.33
N ILE A 340 -2.85 1.71 -36.01
CA ILE A 340 -1.77 1.74 -37.00
C ILE A 340 -1.70 0.41 -37.77
N LYS A 341 -1.76 -0.72 -37.06
CA LYS A 341 -1.79 -2.04 -37.68
C LYS A 341 -2.99 -2.20 -38.63
N GLY A 342 -4.18 -1.79 -38.20
CA GLY A 342 -5.40 -1.82 -39.01
C GLY A 342 -5.29 -0.96 -40.27
N ALA A 343 -4.70 0.23 -40.17
CA ALA A 343 -4.45 1.10 -41.31
C ALA A 343 -3.44 0.47 -42.30
N CYS A 344 -2.34 -0.12 -41.79
CA CYS A 344 -1.35 -0.81 -42.61
C CYS A 344 -1.92 -2.05 -43.32
N SER A 345 -2.89 -2.75 -42.72
CA SER A 345 -3.59 -3.88 -43.35
C SER A 345 -4.77 -3.49 -44.24
N GLY A 346 -5.11 -2.19 -44.34
CA GLY A 346 -6.24 -1.71 -45.14
C GLY A 346 -7.59 -2.18 -44.61
N THR A 347 -7.74 -2.31 -43.28
CA THR A 347 -8.99 -2.72 -42.64
C THR A 347 -10.11 -1.71 -42.93
N LYS A 348 -11.28 -2.20 -43.34
CA LYS A 348 -12.47 -1.38 -43.60
C LYS A 348 -13.60 -1.81 -42.67
N LEU A 349 -14.13 -0.89 -41.87
CA LEU A 349 -15.21 -1.15 -40.93
C LEU A 349 -15.94 0.14 -40.52
N GLY A 350 -17.09 0.46 -41.12
CA GLY A 350 -17.89 1.63 -40.73
C GLY A 350 -17.06 2.92 -40.55
N ASN A 351 -17.32 3.66 -39.46
CA ASN A 351 -16.61 4.89 -39.10
C ASN A 351 -15.10 4.71 -38.83
N LEU A 352 -14.64 3.48 -38.55
CA LEU A 352 -13.21 3.20 -38.39
C LEU A 352 -12.47 3.46 -39.70
N THR A 353 -13.09 3.20 -40.86
CA THR A 353 -12.45 3.38 -42.17
C THR A 353 -11.96 4.82 -42.36
N GLY A 354 -12.83 5.81 -42.13
CA GLY A 354 -12.46 7.23 -42.26
C GLY A 354 -11.44 7.69 -41.22
N LEU A 355 -11.38 7.04 -40.05
CA LEU A 355 -10.32 7.29 -39.07
C LEU A 355 -8.98 6.73 -39.55
N LEU A 356 -8.96 5.51 -40.07
CA LEU A 356 -7.74 4.85 -40.55
C LEU A 356 -7.20 5.50 -41.83
N GLU A 357 -8.06 6.08 -42.65
CA GLU A 357 -7.65 6.87 -43.84
C GLU A 357 -6.76 8.07 -43.46
N LYS A 358 -6.97 8.66 -42.28
CA LYS A 358 -6.13 9.77 -41.79
C LYS A 358 -4.71 9.34 -41.43
N ILE A 359 -4.43 8.03 -41.31
CA ILE A 359 -3.09 7.46 -41.09
C ILE A 359 -2.35 7.24 -42.42
N GLN A 360 -3.04 7.22 -43.57
CA GLN A 360 -2.43 6.92 -44.87
C GLN A 360 -1.24 7.83 -45.24
N PRO A 361 -1.24 9.15 -44.95
CA PRO A 361 -0.07 9.98 -45.19
C PRO A 361 1.21 9.48 -44.49
N ALA A 362 1.07 8.91 -43.28
CA ALA A 362 2.20 8.31 -42.56
C ALA A 362 2.69 7.03 -43.24
N ILE A 363 1.76 6.18 -43.68
CA ILE A 363 2.07 4.93 -44.40
C ILE A 363 2.80 5.23 -45.71
N GLU A 364 2.30 6.19 -46.49
CA GLU A 364 2.92 6.61 -47.73
C GLU A 364 4.31 7.21 -47.52
N SER A 365 4.48 8.04 -46.48
CA SER A 365 5.77 8.63 -46.12
C SER A 365 6.82 7.54 -45.86
N VAL A 366 6.47 6.52 -45.06
CA VAL A 366 7.36 5.40 -44.75
C VAL A 366 7.64 4.54 -45.98
N ASN A 367 6.63 4.28 -46.82
CA ASN A 367 6.80 3.52 -48.06
C ASN A 367 7.74 4.22 -49.07
N ARG A 368 7.77 5.57 -49.07
CA ARG A 368 8.67 6.39 -49.90
C ARG A 368 10.08 6.53 -49.31
N GLY A 369 10.39 5.85 -48.21
CA GLY A 369 11.73 5.86 -47.58
C GLY A 369 12.03 7.09 -46.73
N LYS A 370 11.03 7.96 -46.44
CA LYS A 370 11.18 9.05 -45.47
C LYS A 370 11.02 8.48 -44.06
N LEU A 371 12.16 8.09 -43.49
CA LEU A 371 12.27 7.60 -42.12
C LEU A 371 12.55 8.77 -41.16
N THR A 372 12.12 8.59 -39.92
CA THR A 372 12.39 9.47 -38.78
C THR A 372 13.87 9.39 -38.39
N ASN A 373 14.43 10.44 -37.79
CA ASN A 373 15.83 10.41 -37.29
C ASN A 373 16.05 9.40 -36.15
N ASN A 374 14.96 8.97 -35.49
CA ASN A 374 14.95 8.01 -34.39
C ASN A 374 14.69 6.55 -34.84
N SER A 375 14.68 6.31 -36.16
CA SER A 375 14.45 5.01 -36.82
C SER A 375 15.35 3.84 -36.35
N SER A 376 16.34 4.06 -35.49
CA SER A 376 17.24 3.02 -34.99
C SER A 376 16.65 2.13 -33.89
N LEU A 377 15.48 2.45 -33.31
CA LEU A 377 14.95 1.71 -32.15
C LEU A 377 13.84 0.68 -32.46
N TYR A 378 13.19 0.75 -33.64
CA TYR A 378 12.00 -0.05 -33.93
C TYR A 378 12.09 -0.86 -35.24
N CYS A 379 11.92 -2.19 -35.12
CA CYS A 379 12.21 -3.13 -36.21
C CYS A 379 11.06 -3.34 -37.22
N SER A 380 9.79 -3.09 -36.87
CA SER A 380 8.65 -3.37 -37.76
C SER A 380 8.21 -2.14 -38.56
N ARG A 381 7.58 -2.39 -39.72
CA ARG A 381 7.00 -1.34 -40.58
C ARG A 381 5.92 -0.56 -39.84
N GLU A 382 5.09 -1.24 -39.06
CA GLU A 382 4.00 -0.64 -38.29
C GLU A 382 4.52 0.32 -37.22
N GLU A 383 5.61 -0.02 -36.52
CA GLU A 383 6.22 0.88 -35.53
C GLU A 383 6.77 2.15 -36.18
N LYS A 384 7.42 2.02 -37.35
CA LYS A 384 7.89 3.17 -38.13
C LYS A 384 6.72 4.07 -38.58
N VAL A 385 5.60 3.47 -38.95
CA VAL A 385 4.37 4.21 -39.29
C VAL A 385 3.80 4.89 -38.05
N ALA A 386 3.81 4.25 -36.88
CA ALA A 386 3.32 4.84 -35.63
C ALA A 386 4.12 6.08 -35.25
N GLU A 387 5.45 6.01 -35.31
CA GLU A 387 6.33 7.13 -35.03
C GLU A 387 6.13 8.27 -36.04
N ARG A 388 6.14 7.96 -37.35
CA ARG A 388 5.90 8.97 -38.39
C ARG A 388 4.51 9.59 -38.30
N ASN A 389 3.52 8.83 -37.86
CA ASN A 389 2.18 9.36 -37.60
C ASN A 389 2.20 10.39 -36.48
N VAL A 390 2.92 10.16 -35.37
CA VAL A 390 3.07 11.16 -34.30
C VAL A 390 3.71 12.45 -34.83
N GLU A 391 4.80 12.36 -35.61
CA GLU A 391 5.44 13.55 -36.20
C GLU A 391 4.46 14.33 -37.10
N LEU A 392 3.74 13.64 -37.99
CA LEU A 392 2.74 14.26 -38.85
C LEU A 392 1.60 14.89 -38.06
N MET A 393 1.17 14.28 -36.96
CA MET A 393 0.15 14.86 -36.09
C MET A 393 0.67 16.12 -35.40
N VAL A 394 1.91 16.13 -34.91
CA VAL A 394 2.56 17.35 -34.38
C VAL A 394 2.62 18.45 -35.43
N GLU A 395 3.05 18.12 -36.66
CA GLU A 395 3.04 19.06 -37.79
C GLU A 395 1.64 19.61 -38.07
N GLN A 396 0.61 18.75 -38.03
CA GLN A 396 -0.79 19.16 -38.23
C GLN A 396 -1.30 20.08 -37.12
N VAL A 397 -0.95 19.85 -35.85
CA VAL A 397 -1.32 20.76 -34.76
C VAL A 397 -0.76 22.16 -35.03
N LYS A 398 0.50 22.24 -35.46
CA LYS A 398 1.17 23.51 -35.76
C LYS A 398 0.61 24.21 -36.99
N GLN A 399 0.23 23.47 -38.03
CA GLN A 399 -0.23 24.04 -39.29
C GLN A 399 -1.71 24.39 -39.32
N ARG A 400 -2.54 23.70 -38.52
CA ARG A 400 -4.01 23.81 -38.59
C ARG A 400 -4.62 24.65 -37.48
N SER A 401 -3.82 25.09 -36.50
CA SER A 401 -4.26 25.98 -35.43
C SER A 401 -3.34 27.19 -35.32
N ASP A 402 -3.80 28.31 -35.84
CA ASP A 402 -3.09 29.59 -35.73
C ASP A 402 -2.90 29.98 -34.25
N VAL A 403 -3.89 29.69 -33.40
CA VAL A 403 -3.85 29.98 -31.96
C VAL A 403 -2.70 29.24 -31.28
N LEU A 404 -2.54 27.94 -31.54
CA LEU A 404 -1.47 27.14 -30.93
C LEU A 404 -0.11 27.51 -31.52
N ALA A 405 -0.03 27.79 -32.82
CA ALA A 405 1.20 28.23 -33.48
C ALA A 405 1.70 29.57 -32.92
N GLU A 406 0.83 30.55 -32.73
CA GLU A 406 1.16 31.83 -32.10
C GLU A 406 1.64 31.66 -30.65
N LEU A 407 0.96 30.80 -29.87
CA LEU A 407 1.37 30.51 -28.49
C LEU A 407 2.73 29.82 -28.41
N GLU A 408 3.03 28.90 -29.33
CA GLU A 408 4.33 28.23 -29.40
C GLU A 408 5.43 29.22 -29.83
N ALA A 409 5.17 30.06 -30.84
CA ALA A 409 6.11 31.09 -31.30
C ALA A 409 6.42 32.14 -30.22
N ALA A 410 5.44 32.48 -29.38
CA ALA A 410 5.61 33.35 -28.22
C ALA A 410 6.32 32.66 -27.03
N GLY A 411 6.62 31.36 -27.11
CA GLY A 411 7.22 30.58 -26.03
C GLY A 411 6.27 30.27 -24.87
N GLY A 412 4.97 30.53 -25.03
CA GLY A 412 3.95 30.29 -24.01
C GLY A 412 3.60 28.82 -23.84
N ILE A 413 3.74 28.03 -24.93
CA ILE A 413 3.60 26.58 -24.93
C ILE A 413 4.74 25.90 -25.71
N SER A 414 4.85 24.59 -25.60
CA SER A 414 5.64 23.74 -26.50
C SER A 414 4.78 22.60 -27.01
N ILE A 415 4.97 22.21 -28.27
CA ILE A 415 4.27 21.06 -28.88
C ILE A 415 5.32 19.99 -29.19
N VAL A 416 5.18 18.82 -28.57
CA VAL A 416 6.17 17.73 -28.67
C VAL A 416 5.54 16.40 -29.05
N GLY A 417 6.30 15.58 -29.78
CA GLY A 417 5.96 14.19 -30.06
C GLY A 417 6.56 13.26 -29.01
N ALA A 418 5.92 12.12 -28.77
CA ALA A 418 6.48 11.08 -27.93
C ALA A 418 5.98 9.68 -28.32
N MET A 419 6.81 8.66 -28.05
CA MET A 419 6.47 7.24 -28.22
C MET A 419 6.51 6.52 -26.87
N TYR A 420 5.41 5.87 -26.50
CA TYR A 420 5.32 4.97 -25.35
C TYR A 420 5.60 3.52 -25.76
N ASN A 421 6.64 2.92 -25.17
CA ASN A 421 6.91 1.50 -25.33
C ASN A 421 6.10 0.69 -24.31
N ILE A 422 5.15 -0.12 -24.79
CA ILE A 422 4.24 -0.91 -23.95
C ILE A 422 4.97 -2.00 -23.16
N GLU A 423 6.08 -2.52 -23.67
CA GLU A 423 6.82 -3.60 -23.03
C GLU A 423 7.68 -3.09 -21.87
N THR A 424 8.30 -1.92 -22.02
CA THR A 424 9.21 -1.35 -21.02
C THR A 424 8.54 -0.31 -20.12
N GLY A 425 7.44 0.28 -20.56
CA GLY A 425 6.77 1.41 -19.92
C GLY A 425 7.43 2.77 -20.18
N ILE A 426 8.54 2.81 -20.94
CA ILE A 426 9.33 4.03 -21.18
C ILE A 426 8.65 4.90 -22.23
N VAL A 427 8.62 6.21 -22.00
CA VAL A 427 8.22 7.21 -22.98
C VAL A 427 9.45 7.95 -23.49
N GLU A 428 9.63 7.94 -24.80
CA GLU A 428 10.69 8.69 -25.49
C GLU A 428 10.10 9.92 -26.16
N PHE A 429 10.59 11.10 -25.75
CA PHE A 429 10.13 12.39 -26.28
C PHE A 429 11.06 12.87 -27.41
N TYR A 430 10.48 13.51 -28.42
CA TYR A 430 11.21 14.11 -29.53
C TYR A 430 10.55 15.42 -29.97
N ASN A 431 11.39 16.32 -30.51
CA ASN A 431 11.02 17.68 -30.90
C ASN A 431 10.71 17.79 -32.38
#